data_AF-A0A4Y0BFT7-F1
#
_entry.id   AF-A0A4Y0BFT7-F1
#
_cell.length_a   1.000
_cell.length_b   1.000
_cell.length_c   1.000
_cell.angle_alpha   90.00
_cell.angle_beta   90.00
_cell.angle_gamma   90.00
#
_symmetry.space_group_name_H-M   'P 1'
#
loop_
_entity.id
_entity.type
_entity.pdbx_description
1 polymer ?
#
loop_
_entity_poly.entity_id
_entity_poly.type
_entity_poly.pdbx_seq_one_letter_code
_entity_poly.pdbx_strand_id
1 'polypeptide(L)'
;MDASSASNNTKEALKEDSEISVSEDMEEERKNFFKIIAAFKYYRHSSIAELKRKETFLQTLPPAHQKMLSNYQEHLQNLKRCIDVNAQVIKQIIQDANCLFQNADHNIEPDLQPSDGMKLRYQDFQKVQITMKQIFRDWSEQGKLERDQCYTPIIDEITKFFTSTENIYFDRKHQLWSQTSSFYQL
;
A
#
# COMPACT_ATOMS: atom_id res chain seq x y z
N MET A 1 15.98 48.03 -26.10
CA MET A 1 14.98 47.16 -26.75
C MET A 1 15.81 46.07 -27.42
N ASP A 2 15.94 44.82 -26.98
CA ASP A 2 15.12 43.96 -26.12
C ASP A 2 16.00 42.82 -25.54
N ALA A 3 16.38 42.90 -24.27
CA ALA A 3 16.99 41.78 -23.55
C ALA A 3 16.01 41.15 -22.52
N SER A 4 15.00 41.90 -22.07
CA SER A 4 14.01 41.42 -21.10
C SER A 4 12.97 40.46 -21.69
N SER A 5 12.64 40.59 -22.98
CA SER A 5 11.62 39.75 -23.64
C SER A 5 12.09 38.31 -23.87
N ALA A 6 13.39 38.10 -24.09
CA ALA A 6 13.97 36.77 -24.26
C ALA A 6 14.00 35.99 -22.92
N SER A 7 14.28 36.66 -21.80
CA SER A 7 14.38 36.02 -20.48
C SER A 7 13.02 35.65 -19.89
N ASN A 8 11.96 36.39 -20.21
CA ASN A 8 10.59 36.05 -19.78
C ASN A 8 10.05 34.84 -20.54
N ASN A 9 10.32 34.75 -21.84
CA ASN A 9 9.87 33.63 -22.68
C ASN A 9 10.53 32.30 -22.29
N THR A 10 11.78 32.33 -21.80
CA THR A 10 12.45 31.12 -21.28
C THR A 10 11.87 30.68 -19.93
N LYS A 11 11.44 31.61 -19.09
CA LYS A 11 10.85 31.29 -17.77
C LYS A 11 9.42 30.77 -17.88
N GLU A 12 8.64 31.26 -18.85
CA GLU A 12 7.31 30.73 -19.14
C GLU A 12 7.40 29.33 -19.76
N ALA A 13 8.29 29.10 -20.73
CA ALA A 13 8.51 27.77 -21.32
C ALA A 13 8.99 26.73 -20.28
N LEU A 14 9.84 27.11 -19.33
CA LEU A 14 10.28 26.22 -18.24
C LEU A 14 9.17 25.94 -17.22
N LYS A 15 8.21 26.88 -17.04
CA LYS A 15 7.04 26.69 -16.18
C LYS A 15 6.01 25.78 -16.84
N GLU A 16 5.74 25.99 -18.13
CA GLU A 16 4.84 25.16 -18.93
C GLU A 16 5.36 23.71 -19.02
N ASP A 17 6.65 23.51 -19.27
CA ASP A 17 7.27 22.17 -19.30
C ASP A 17 7.24 21.49 -17.92
N SER A 18 7.38 22.27 -16.84
CA SER A 18 7.23 21.76 -15.47
C SER A 18 5.79 21.45 -15.08
N GLU A 19 4.80 22.20 -15.58
CA GLU A 19 3.37 21.96 -15.32
C GLU A 19 2.82 20.81 -16.17
N ILE A 20 3.28 20.68 -17.42
CA ILE A 20 2.97 19.56 -18.32
C ILE A 20 3.52 18.25 -17.73
N SER A 21 4.79 18.21 -17.31
CA SER A 21 5.38 17.01 -16.71
C SER A 21 4.69 16.59 -15.42
N VAL A 22 4.34 17.54 -14.54
CA VAL A 22 3.57 17.24 -13.31
C VAL A 22 2.16 16.72 -13.64
N SER A 23 1.50 17.23 -14.69
CA SER A 23 0.20 16.72 -15.14
C SER A 23 0.25 15.29 -15.71
N GLU A 24 1.33 14.97 -16.43
CA GLU A 24 1.57 13.64 -16.99
C GLU A 24 1.84 12.60 -15.89
N ASP A 25 2.65 12.96 -14.89
CA ASP A 25 2.91 12.12 -13.70
C ASP A 25 1.62 11.83 -12.92
N MET A 26 0.76 12.84 -12.73
CA MET A 26 -0.55 12.66 -12.06
C MET A 26 -1.48 11.73 -12.85
N GLU A 27 -1.50 11.83 -14.19
CA GLU A 27 -2.30 10.97 -15.04
C GLU A 27 -1.76 9.52 -15.06
N GLU A 28 -0.44 9.33 -15.03
CA GLU A 28 0.17 8.00 -14.91
C GLU A 28 -0.12 7.36 -13.55
N GLU A 29 -0.04 8.13 -12.46
CA GLU A 29 -0.39 7.67 -11.11
C GLU A 29 -1.87 7.23 -11.06
N ARG A 30 -2.78 8.02 -11.66
CA ARG A 30 -4.20 7.70 -11.77
C ARG A 30 -4.43 6.39 -12.54
N LYS A 31 -3.77 6.20 -13.68
CA LYS A 31 -3.84 4.95 -14.46
C LYS A 31 -3.32 3.76 -13.67
N ASN A 32 -2.19 3.93 -12.99
CA ASN A 32 -1.62 2.88 -12.16
C ASN A 32 -2.55 2.53 -10.99
N PHE A 33 -3.18 3.52 -10.34
CA PHE A 33 -4.16 3.30 -9.30
C PHE A 33 -5.33 2.43 -9.78
N PHE A 34 -5.98 2.80 -10.89
CA PHE A 34 -7.10 2.02 -11.43
C PHE A 34 -6.69 0.61 -11.86
N LYS A 35 -5.46 0.43 -12.36
CA LYS A 35 -4.91 -0.89 -12.64
C LYS A 35 -4.77 -1.74 -11.37
N ILE A 36 -4.32 -1.16 -10.26
CA ILE A 36 -4.27 -1.84 -8.97
C ILE A 36 -5.69 -2.20 -8.50
N ILE A 37 -6.65 -1.28 -8.56
CA ILE A 37 -8.05 -1.56 -8.21
C ILE A 37 -8.62 -2.70 -9.05
N ALA A 38 -8.34 -2.74 -10.36
CA ALA A 38 -8.73 -3.84 -11.23
C ALA A 38 -8.10 -5.18 -10.78
N ALA A 39 -6.83 -5.19 -10.37
CA ALA A 39 -6.17 -6.37 -9.83
C ALA A 39 -6.83 -6.88 -8.54
N PHE A 40 -7.15 -5.97 -7.60
CA PHE A 40 -7.89 -6.32 -6.37
C PHE A 40 -9.27 -6.91 -6.70
N LYS A 41 -10.04 -6.28 -7.60
CA LYS A 41 -11.36 -6.79 -8.04
C LYS A 41 -11.27 -8.20 -8.65
N TYR A 42 -10.19 -8.48 -9.38
CA TYR A 42 -10.00 -9.76 -10.08
C TYR A 42 -9.38 -10.87 -9.23
N TYR A 43 -8.95 -10.58 -7.98
CA TYR A 43 -8.36 -11.55 -7.04
C TYR A 43 -9.19 -12.82 -6.87
N ARG A 44 -10.50 -12.68 -6.62
CA ARG A 44 -11.36 -13.84 -6.34
C ARG A 44 -11.47 -14.75 -7.56
N HIS A 45 -11.74 -14.15 -8.73
CA HIS A 45 -11.88 -14.89 -9.97
C HIS A 45 -10.61 -15.68 -10.28
N SER A 46 -9.46 -15.02 -10.28
CA SER A 46 -8.16 -15.64 -10.56
C SER A 46 -7.78 -16.73 -9.55
N SER A 47 -7.97 -16.49 -8.24
CA SER A 47 -7.67 -17.46 -7.18
C SER A 47 -8.54 -18.71 -7.28
N ILE A 48 -9.84 -18.55 -7.57
CA ILE A 48 -10.74 -19.68 -7.79
C ILE A 48 -10.39 -20.44 -9.08
N ALA A 49 -10.00 -19.73 -10.16
CA ALA A 49 -9.55 -20.38 -11.39
C ALA A 49 -8.29 -21.22 -11.15
N GLU A 50 -7.34 -20.73 -10.36
CA GLU A 50 -6.16 -21.51 -9.97
C GLU A 50 -6.52 -22.73 -9.11
N LEU A 51 -7.42 -22.56 -8.14
CA LEU A 51 -7.92 -23.65 -7.30
C LEU A 51 -8.58 -24.75 -8.15
N LYS A 52 -9.46 -24.36 -9.07
CA LYS A 52 -10.13 -25.30 -9.98
C LYS A 52 -9.13 -26.10 -10.81
N ARG A 53 -8.03 -25.49 -11.29
CA ARG A 53 -6.98 -26.24 -11.99
C ARG A 53 -6.37 -27.34 -11.12
N LYS A 54 -6.13 -27.05 -9.83
CA LYS A 54 -5.63 -28.03 -8.85
C LYS A 54 -6.66 -29.13 -8.59
N GLU A 55 -7.94 -28.79 -8.46
CA GLU A 55 -9.04 -29.74 -8.28
C GLU A 55 -9.20 -30.65 -9.50
N THR A 56 -9.20 -30.09 -10.71
CA THR A 56 -9.29 -30.86 -11.96
C THR A 56 -8.10 -31.80 -12.12
N PHE A 57 -6.87 -31.33 -11.84
CA PHE A 57 -5.70 -32.21 -11.85
C PHE A 57 -5.84 -33.36 -10.84
N LEU A 58 -6.40 -33.10 -9.66
CA LEU A 58 -6.63 -34.16 -8.69
C LEU A 58 -7.63 -35.21 -9.23
N GLN A 59 -8.66 -34.76 -9.94
CA GLN A 59 -9.68 -35.62 -10.55
C GLN A 59 -9.15 -36.47 -11.70
N THR A 60 -8.02 -36.12 -12.33
CA THR A 60 -7.40 -36.95 -13.39
C THR A 60 -6.62 -38.14 -12.83
N LEU A 61 -6.34 -38.17 -11.52
CA LEU A 61 -5.61 -39.28 -10.90
C LEU A 61 -6.48 -40.54 -10.77
N PRO A 62 -5.90 -41.75 -10.70
CA PRO A 62 -6.65 -42.96 -10.39
C PRO A 62 -7.39 -42.88 -9.03
N PRO A 63 -8.55 -43.53 -8.86
CA PRO A 63 -9.34 -43.44 -7.63
C PRO A 63 -8.59 -43.81 -6.35
N ALA A 64 -7.66 -44.78 -6.42
CA ALA A 64 -6.81 -45.16 -5.30
C ALA A 64 -5.93 -44.00 -4.83
N HIS A 65 -5.30 -43.26 -5.76
CA HIS A 65 -4.46 -42.11 -5.44
C HIS A 65 -5.28 -40.91 -4.98
N GLN A 66 -6.46 -40.69 -5.56
CA GLN A 66 -7.38 -39.66 -5.07
C GLN A 66 -7.73 -39.90 -3.60
N LYS A 67 -8.06 -41.15 -3.23
CA LYS A 67 -8.40 -41.53 -1.85
C LYS A 67 -7.24 -41.35 -0.87
N MET A 68 -6.00 -41.59 -1.31
CA MET A 68 -4.81 -41.31 -0.50
C MET A 68 -4.60 -39.81 -0.22
N LEU A 69 -5.15 -38.94 -1.07
CA LEU A 69 -5.01 -37.49 -1.00
C LEU A 69 -6.22 -36.81 -0.32
N SER A 70 -6.93 -37.49 0.58
CA SER A 70 -8.08 -36.93 1.30
C SER A 70 -7.74 -35.65 2.06
N ASN A 71 -6.60 -35.61 2.76
CA ASN A 71 -6.13 -34.41 3.47
C ASN A 71 -5.88 -33.23 2.51
N TYR A 72 -5.40 -33.53 1.29
CA TYR A 72 -5.21 -32.50 0.28
C TYR A 72 -6.54 -32.00 -0.29
N GLN A 73 -7.54 -32.88 -0.46
CA GLN A 73 -8.90 -32.48 -0.83
C GLN A 73 -9.51 -31.53 0.21
N GLU A 74 -9.38 -31.85 1.48
CA GLU A 74 -9.82 -30.99 2.59
C GLU A 74 -9.06 -29.65 2.56
N HIS A 75 -7.74 -29.67 2.33
CA HIS A 75 -6.95 -28.46 2.16
C HIS A 75 -7.46 -27.56 1.02
N LEU A 76 -7.83 -28.13 -0.13
CA LEU A 76 -8.40 -27.36 -1.25
C LEU A 76 -9.77 -26.75 -0.89
N GLN A 77 -10.61 -27.46 -0.14
CA GLN A 77 -11.87 -26.91 0.38
C GLN A 77 -11.63 -25.78 1.38
N ASN A 78 -10.66 -25.94 2.28
CA ASN A 78 -10.23 -24.89 3.20
C ASN A 78 -9.72 -23.66 2.45
N LEU A 79 -8.91 -23.87 1.41
CA LEU A 79 -8.39 -22.80 0.56
C LEU A 79 -9.52 -22.04 -0.14
N LYS A 80 -10.57 -22.72 -0.62
CA LYS A 80 -11.76 -22.07 -1.21
C LYS A 80 -12.41 -21.10 -0.23
N ARG A 81 -12.63 -21.53 1.01
CA ARG A 81 -13.21 -20.69 2.06
C ARG A 81 -12.32 -19.49 2.36
N CYS A 82 -11.01 -19.70 2.47
CA CYS A 82 -10.06 -18.62 2.69
C CYS A 82 -10.07 -17.60 1.54
N ILE A 83 -10.17 -18.04 0.29
CA ILE A 83 -10.31 -17.15 -0.87
C ILE A 83 -11.57 -16.28 -0.74
N ASP A 84 -12.70 -16.88 -0.34
CA ASP A 84 -13.95 -16.14 -0.17
C ASP A 84 -13.89 -15.12 0.97
N VAL A 85 -13.30 -15.47 2.12
CA VAL A 85 -13.10 -14.54 3.25
C VAL A 85 -12.14 -13.41 2.86
N ASN A 86 -11.02 -13.73 2.21
CA ASN A 86 -10.08 -12.72 1.73
C ASN A 86 -10.72 -11.77 0.70
N ALA A 87 -11.59 -12.29 -0.16
CA ALA A 87 -12.32 -11.46 -1.11
C ALA A 87 -13.27 -10.46 -0.42
N GLN A 88 -13.83 -10.81 0.75
CA GLN A 88 -14.62 -9.87 1.55
C GLN A 88 -13.75 -8.76 2.12
N VAL A 89 -12.57 -9.09 2.67
CA VAL A 89 -11.61 -8.09 3.15
C VAL A 89 -11.18 -7.16 2.01
N ILE A 90 -10.83 -7.73 0.84
CA ILE A 90 -10.48 -6.96 -0.36
C ILE A 90 -11.60 -6.01 -0.79
N LYS A 91 -12.86 -6.47 -0.73
CA LYS A 91 -14.02 -5.62 -1.04
C LYS A 91 -14.08 -4.41 -0.11
N GLN A 92 -13.78 -4.58 1.18
CA GLN A 92 -13.73 -3.47 2.14
C GLN A 92 -12.56 -2.51 1.84
N ILE A 93 -11.38 -3.05 1.51
CA ILE A 93 -10.19 -2.24 1.16
C ILE A 93 -10.48 -1.30 0.00
N ILE A 94 -11.22 -1.76 -1.02
CA ILE A 94 -11.49 -0.98 -2.23
C ILE A 94 -12.83 -0.25 -2.22
N GLN A 95 -13.58 -0.29 -1.13
CA GLN A 95 -14.94 0.27 -1.07
C GLN A 95 -14.95 1.77 -1.39
N ASP A 96 -14.03 2.52 -0.76
CA ASP A 96 -13.93 3.97 -0.90
C ASP A 96 -12.82 4.40 -1.87
N ALA A 97 -12.18 3.43 -2.55
CA ALA A 97 -11.08 3.68 -3.47
C ALA A 97 -11.47 4.61 -4.63
N ASN A 98 -12.72 4.53 -5.10
CA ASN A 98 -13.21 5.41 -6.17
C ASN A 98 -13.37 6.87 -5.72
N CYS A 99 -13.38 7.12 -4.40
CA CYS A 99 -13.57 8.45 -3.85
C CYS A 99 -12.25 9.18 -3.55
N LEU A 100 -11.11 8.48 -3.58
CA LEU A 100 -9.80 9.04 -3.22
C LEU A 100 -9.34 10.17 -4.15
N PHE A 101 -9.83 10.22 -5.39
CA PHE A 101 -9.48 11.25 -6.39
C PHE A 101 -10.59 12.30 -6.59
N GLN A 102 -11.67 12.29 -5.79
CA GLN A 102 -12.80 13.22 -5.99
C GLN A 102 -12.43 14.70 -5.74
N ASN A 103 -11.34 14.98 -5.03
CA ASN A 103 -10.84 16.35 -4.83
C ASN A 103 -9.95 16.86 -5.99
N ALA A 104 -9.72 16.04 -7.03
CA ALA A 104 -9.06 16.45 -8.26
C ALA A 104 -10.15 16.69 -9.32
N ASP A 105 -10.55 17.95 -9.46
CA ASP A 105 -11.66 18.37 -10.32
C ASP A 105 -11.59 17.80 -11.75
N HIS A 106 -12.73 17.25 -12.17
CA HIS A 106 -13.34 17.17 -13.50
C HIS A 106 -13.87 15.77 -13.83
N ASN A 107 -15.16 15.55 -13.53
CA ASN A 107 -16.09 14.69 -14.27
C ASN A 107 -15.51 13.46 -14.97
N ILE A 108 -15.03 12.48 -14.21
CA ILE A 108 -14.76 11.15 -14.76
C ILE A 108 -15.85 10.24 -14.22
N GLU A 109 -16.86 10.08 -15.06
CA GLU A 109 -17.93 9.09 -14.92
C GLU A 109 -17.31 7.72 -14.56
N PRO A 110 -17.91 6.95 -13.65
CA PRO A 110 -17.43 5.62 -13.30
C PRO A 110 -17.76 4.65 -14.44
N ASP A 111 -17.13 4.83 -15.61
CA ASP A 111 -17.14 3.80 -16.64
C ASP A 111 -16.18 2.68 -16.22
N LEU A 112 -16.64 1.95 -15.21
CA LEU A 112 -16.07 0.69 -14.77
C LEU A 112 -16.53 -0.44 -15.68
N GLN A 113 -16.50 -0.24 -17.00
CA GLN A 113 -16.34 -1.38 -17.88
C GLN A 113 -14.86 -1.77 -17.86
N PRO A 114 -14.52 -3.06 -17.74
CA PRO A 114 -13.19 -3.49 -18.14
C PRO A 114 -13.07 -3.06 -19.60
N SER A 115 -12.32 -1.99 -19.87
CA SER A 115 -11.82 -1.74 -21.22
C SER A 115 -11.30 -3.08 -21.71
N ASP A 116 -11.81 -3.54 -22.85
CA ASP A 116 -11.58 -4.85 -23.49
C ASP A 116 -10.08 -5.17 -23.75
N GLY A 117 -9.15 -4.39 -23.21
CA GLY A 117 -7.70 -4.54 -23.28
C GLY A 117 -6.93 -4.41 -21.97
N MET A 118 -7.55 -4.27 -20.78
CA MET A 118 -6.78 -4.24 -19.51
C MET A 118 -6.23 -5.63 -19.17
N LYS A 119 -5.10 -5.99 -19.78
CA LYS A 119 -4.40 -7.25 -19.54
C LYS A 119 -3.72 -7.24 -18.17
N LEU A 120 -4.43 -7.74 -17.15
CA LEU A 120 -3.85 -7.98 -15.84
C LEU A 120 -2.72 -9.00 -15.95
N ARG A 121 -1.51 -8.62 -15.51
CA ARG A 121 -0.32 -9.48 -15.56
C ARG A 121 -0.23 -10.28 -14.27
N TYR A 122 0.46 -11.41 -14.32
CA TYR A 122 0.75 -12.24 -13.13
C TYR A 122 1.34 -11.42 -11.95
N GLN A 123 2.23 -10.47 -12.26
CA GLN A 123 2.84 -9.56 -11.27
C GLN A 123 1.82 -8.70 -10.51
N ASP A 124 0.72 -8.30 -11.16
CA ASP A 124 -0.30 -7.46 -10.54
C ASP A 124 -1.05 -8.26 -9.44
N PHE A 125 -1.20 -9.59 -9.61
CA PHE A 125 -1.75 -10.48 -8.58
C PHE A 125 -0.80 -10.70 -7.41
N GLN A 126 0.51 -10.81 -7.68
CA GLN A 126 1.50 -10.95 -6.62
C GLN A 126 1.46 -9.75 -5.68
N LYS A 127 1.23 -8.54 -6.21
CA LYS A 127 1.05 -7.34 -5.37
C LYS A 127 -0.13 -7.49 -4.41
N VAL A 128 -1.30 -7.94 -4.89
CA VAL A 128 -2.47 -8.19 -4.03
C VAL A 128 -2.15 -9.20 -2.92
N GLN A 129 -1.46 -10.29 -3.26
CA GLN A 129 -1.06 -11.30 -2.27
C GLN A 129 -0.06 -10.75 -1.24
N ILE A 130 0.91 -9.95 -1.67
CA ILE A 130 1.86 -9.27 -0.79
C ILE A 130 1.11 -8.31 0.13
N THR A 131 0.18 -7.51 -0.38
CA THR A 131 -0.62 -6.59 0.44
C THR A 131 -1.42 -7.34 1.51
N MET A 132 -2.07 -8.46 1.15
CA MET A 132 -2.80 -9.26 2.14
C MET A 132 -1.87 -9.83 3.23
N LYS A 133 -0.66 -10.28 2.85
CA LYS A 133 0.36 -10.73 3.82
C LYS A 133 0.87 -9.58 4.69
N GLN A 134 1.05 -8.40 4.11
CA GLN A 134 1.51 -7.22 4.82
C GLN A 134 0.49 -6.76 5.86
N ILE A 135 -0.80 -6.79 5.52
CA ILE A 135 -1.89 -6.50 6.48
C ILE A 135 -1.85 -7.50 7.63
N PHE A 136 -1.71 -8.79 7.33
CA PHE A 136 -1.60 -9.81 8.37
C PHE A 136 -0.40 -9.57 9.29
N ARG A 137 0.80 -9.33 8.73
CA ARG A 137 2.02 -9.07 9.51
C ARG A 137 1.86 -7.86 10.44
N ASP A 138 1.33 -6.77 9.92
CA ASP A 138 1.31 -5.50 10.64
C ASP A 138 0.15 -5.39 11.62
N TRP A 139 -0.99 -6.03 11.34
CA TRP A 139 -2.25 -5.80 12.07
C TRP A 139 -2.86 -7.03 12.72
N SER A 140 -2.28 -8.23 12.56
CA SER A 140 -2.72 -9.41 13.31
C SER A 140 -2.00 -9.56 14.65
N GLU A 141 -2.60 -10.29 15.57
CA GLU A 141 -1.96 -10.72 16.81
C GLU A 141 -0.76 -11.64 16.52
N GLN A 142 -0.92 -12.57 15.58
CA GLN A 142 0.10 -13.52 15.15
C GLN A 142 1.34 -12.83 14.57
N GLY A 143 1.16 -11.67 13.94
CA GLY A 143 2.26 -10.85 13.42
C GLY A 143 3.06 -10.12 14.51
N LYS A 144 2.63 -10.13 15.78
CA LYS A 144 3.30 -9.41 16.87
C LYS A 144 4.77 -9.81 17.02
N LEU A 145 5.09 -11.09 16.91
CA LEU A 145 6.47 -11.56 17.05
C LEU A 145 7.40 -10.90 16.01
N GLU A 146 6.96 -10.86 14.74
CA GLU A 146 7.73 -10.20 13.67
C GLU A 146 7.82 -8.68 13.91
N ARG A 147 6.74 -8.05 14.36
CA ARG A 147 6.75 -6.62 14.68
C ARG A 147 7.70 -6.28 15.82
N ASP A 148 7.72 -7.08 16.87
CA ASP A 148 8.64 -6.86 18.00
C ASP A 148 10.10 -7.03 17.52
N GLN A 149 10.39 -8.01 16.66
CA GLN A 149 11.73 -8.19 16.11
C GLN A 149 12.16 -7.07 15.15
N CYS A 150 11.25 -6.54 14.33
CA CYS A 150 11.58 -5.53 13.32
C CYS A 150 11.45 -4.09 13.83
N TYR A 151 10.40 -3.78 14.58
CA TYR A 151 10.05 -2.40 14.96
C TYR A 151 10.62 -1.99 16.31
N THR A 152 10.72 -2.89 17.29
CA THR A 152 11.25 -2.54 18.62
C THR A 152 12.67 -1.97 18.55
N PRO A 153 13.64 -2.55 17.83
CA PRO A 153 14.99 -1.96 17.74
C PRO A 153 15.01 -0.55 17.14
N ILE A 154 14.13 -0.28 16.17
CA ILE A 154 14.01 1.04 15.53
C ILE A 154 13.40 2.04 16.51
N ILE A 155 12.32 1.65 17.18
CA ILE A 155 11.62 2.48 18.17
C ILE A 155 12.55 2.80 19.34
N ASP A 156 13.28 1.80 19.85
CA ASP A 156 14.20 1.97 20.98
C ASP A 156 15.30 2.99 20.67
N GLU A 157 15.90 2.93 19.48
CA GLU A 157 16.91 3.91 19.06
C GLU A 157 16.32 5.32 18.87
N ILE A 158 15.11 5.43 18.30
CA ILE A 158 14.40 6.71 18.20
C ILE A 158 14.13 7.28 19.61
N THR A 159 13.56 6.49 20.50
CA THR A 159 13.25 6.91 21.87
C THR A 159 14.52 7.32 22.61
N LYS A 160 15.58 6.53 22.55
CA LYS A 160 16.88 6.85 23.17
C LYS A 160 17.44 8.18 22.69
N PHE A 161 17.38 8.46 21.39
CA PHE A 161 17.89 9.70 20.82
C PHE A 161 17.09 10.93 21.30
N PHE A 162 15.77 10.84 21.30
CA PHE A 162 14.91 11.98 21.64
C PHE A 162 14.72 12.18 23.15
N THR A 163 14.75 11.12 23.97
CA THR A 163 14.76 11.24 25.44
C THR A 163 16.07 11.83 25.95
N SER A 164 17.20 11.52 25.30
CA SER A 164 18.49 12.18 25.59
C SER A 164 18.45 13.67 25.26
N THR A 165 17.70 14.06 24.22
CA THR A 165 17.56 15.45 23.79
C THR A 165 16.68 16.25 24.75
N GLU A 166 15.52 15.72 25.19
CA GLU A 166 14.69 16.38 26.21
C GLU A 166 15.43 16.59 27.53
N ASN A 167 16.23 15.63 27.98
CA ASN A 167 17.08 15.79 29.17
C ASN A 167 18.10 16.92 29.00
N ILE A 168 18.73 17.05 27.82
CA ILE A 168 19.69 18.14 27.54
C ILE A 168 19.00 19.52 27.47
N TYR A 169 17.79 19.60 26.92
CA TYR A 169 17.05 20.87 26.85
C TYR A 169 16.47 21.27 28.23
N PHE A 170 16.04 20.30 29.03
CA PHE A 170 15.58 20.52 30.40
C PHE A 170 16.74 20.97 31.31
N ASP A 171 17.89 20.28 31.27
CA ASP A 171 19.07 20.67 32.04
C ASP A 171 19.60 22.06 31.65
N ARG A 172 19.66 22.37 30.35
CA ARG A 172 20.07 23.72 29.91
C ARG A 172 19.09 24.80 30.36
N LYS A 173 17.78 24.57 30.27
CA LYS A 173 16.80 25.53 30.79
C LYS A 173 16.90 25.69 32.30
N HIS A 174 17.13 24.62 33.05
CA HIS A 174 17.27 24.65 34.51
C HIS A 174 18.57 25.34 34.96
N GLN A 175 19.68 25.13 34.25
CA GLN A 175 20.93 25.87 34.46
C GLN A 175 20.81 27.36 34.12
N LEU A 176 20.07 27.72 33.07
CA LEU A 176 19.84 29.12 32.70
C LEU A 176 18.91 29.81 33.70
N TRP A 177 17.84 29.15 34.16
CA TRP A 177 16.92 29.69 35.17
C TRP A 177 17.56 29.85 36.57
N SER A 178 18.44 28.93 36.97
CA SER A 178 19.19 29.06 38.23
C SER A 178 20.22 30.20 38.18
N GLN A 179 20.88 30.42 37.04
CA GLN A 179 21.81 31.54 36.85
C GLN A 179 21.11 32.91 36.79
N THR A 180 19.93 33.01 36.16
CA THR A 180 19.17 34.26 36.11
C THR A 180 18.49 34.57 37.45
N SER A 181 18.05 33.56 38.21
CA SER A 181 17.41 33.77 39.52
C SER A 181 18.40 34.28 40.59
N SER A 182 19.68 33.93 40.50
CA SER A 182 20.75 34.51 41.34
C SER A 182 21.03 35.99 41.06
N PHE A 183 20.61 36.53 39.90
CA PHE A 183 20.81 37.93 39.53
C PHE A 183 19.71 38.86 40.10
N TYR A 184 18.60 38.30 40.58
CA TYR A 184 17.44 39.05 41.10
C TYR A 184 17.24 38.90 42.63
N GLN A 185 18.26 38.44 43.37
CA GLN A 185 18.26 38.42 44.84
C GLN A 185 19.20 39.49 45.45
N LEU A 186 19.01 40.76 45.07
CA LEU A 186 19.50 41.93 45.81
C LEU A 186 18.32 42.73 46.37
#